data_AF-A0A563VK83-F1
#
_entry.id   AF-A0A563VK83-F1
#
_cell.length_a   1.000
_cell.length_b   1.000
_cell.length_c   1.000
_cell.angle_alpha   90.00
_cell.angle_beta   90.00
_cell.angle_gamma   90.00
#
_symmetry.space_group_name_H-M   'P 1'
#
loop_
_entity.id
_entity.type
_entity.pdbx_description
1 polymer ?
#
loop_
_entity_poly.entity_id
_entity_poly.type
_entity_poly.pdbx_seq_one_letter_code
_entity_poly.pdbx_strand_id
1 'polypeptide(L)'
;MDYLYSRNPKFTYENIITDCPYCSSKNIYNRITDLQTIESISFKTVECNKCNLKFNINGDSIGEAYEYLIYDVYLIKEQKRYMYCILNLAQALELFLFYSIKTKLLFLPYKTRLINTQSDFNLISSLLSENMEKYTFSHLRNIFFDLYINQNSLQTIENVKQYLDKNSLNKVKSIDIQNWSSPINNIENQRLRDLFCKLLNTKVPNLRNQVVHKYSYRPSLSEVEKCISETRDIVFRLRNHLQIKNHSFYINNRI
;
A
#
# COMPACT_ATOMS: atom_id res chain seq x y z
N MET A 1 3.37 12.10 -36.28
CA MET A 1 3.10 13.47 -35.80
C MET A 1 3.53 13.52 -34.36
N ASP A 2 4.42 14.43 -34.01
CA ASP A 2 4.86 14.61 -32.62
C ASP A 2 3.87 15.54 -31.90
N TYR A 3 3.08 14.98 -30.99
CA TYR A 3 2.22 15.77 -30.13
C TYR A 3 3.04 16.51 -29.06
N LEU A 4 2.60 17.71 -28.66
CA LEU A 4 3.23 18.44 -27.55
C LEU A 4 3.05 17.67 -26.23
N TYR A 5 3.99 17.84 -25.31
CA TYR A 5 3.88 17.27 -23.96
C TYR A 5 3.06 18.18 -23.05
N SER A 6 2.34 17.54 -22.12
CA SER A 6 1.53 18.18 -21.11
C SER A 6 2.37 19.04 -20.17
N ARG A 7 1.76 20.07 -19.58
CA ARG A 7 2.42 20.96 -18.61
C ARG A 7 2.00 20.59 -17.18
N ASN A 8 2.93 20.73 -16.24
CA ASN A 8 2.72 20.53 -14.80
C ASN A 8 1.97 19.24 -14.42
N PRO A 9 2.34 18.06 -14.97
CA PRO A 9 1.61 16.84 -14.65
C PRO A 9 1.76 16.50 -13.15
N LYS A 10 0.63 16.18 -12.52
CA LYS A 10 0.55 15.63 -11.16
C LYS A 10 -0.11 14.26 -11.24
N PHE A 11 0.59 13.25 -10.76
CA PHE A 11 0.15 11.86 -10.75
C PHE A 11 -0.32 11.49 -9.36
N THR A 12 -1.57 11.07 -9.23
CA THR A 12 -2.12 10.54 -7.97
C THR A 12 -2.46 9.07 -8.12
N TYR A 13 -2.88 8.45 -7.01
CA TYR A 13 -3.39 7.08 -7.02
C TYR A 13 -4.57 6.92 -7.99
N GLU A 14 -5.47 7.90 -8.02
CA GLU A 14 -6.75 7.82 -8.72
C GLU A 14 -6.74 8.56 -10.07
N ASN A 15 -6.03 9.69 -10.14
CA ASN A 15 -6.20 10.67 -11.20
C ASN A 15 -4.85 11.18 -11.72
N ILE A 16 -4.90 11.73 -12.92
CA ILE A 16 -3.78 12.43 -13.55
C ILE A 16 -4.25 13.83 -13.91
N ILE A 17 -3.58 14.81 -13.31
CA ILE A 17 -3.96 16.21 -13.40
C ILE A 17 -2.88 16.93 -14.19
N THR A 18 -3.23 17.57 -15.30
CA THR A 18 -2.24 18.24 -16.14
C THR A 18 -2.88 19.35 -16.98
N ASP A 19 -2.08 20.32 -17.42
CA ASP A 19 -2.54 21.41 -18.26
C ASP A 19 -2.31 21.08 -19.74
N CYS A 20 -3.34 21.32 -20.58
CA CYS A 20 -3.24 21.15 -22.03
C CYS A 20 -2.20 22.12 -22.60
N PRO A 21 -1.22 21.66 -23.41
CA PRO A 21 -0.19 22.54 -23.94
C PRO A 21 -0.69 23.54 -24.99
N TYR A 22 -1.88 23.30 -25.56
CA TYR A 22 -2.47 24.13 -26.62
C TYR A 22 -3.39 25.23 -26.07
N CYS A 23 -4.32 24.88 -25.18
CA CYS A 23 -5.34 25.81 -24.69
C CYS A 23 -5.20 26.15 -23.19
N SER A 24 -4.17 25.60 -22.52
CA SER A 24 -3.89 25.78 -21.09
C SER A 24 -5.00 25.37 -20.13
N SER A 25 -6.05 24.68 -20.62
CA SER A 25 -7.08 24.16 -19.73
C SER A 25 -6.54 23.03 -18.87
N LYS A 26 -6.89 23.04 -17.59
CA LYS A 26 -6.63 21.92 -16.68
C LYS A 26 -7.49 20.72 -17.07
N ASN A 27 -6.85 19.57 -17.29
CA ASN A 27 -7.49 18.29 -17.52
C ASN A 27 -7.26 17.39 -16.30
N ILE A 28 -8.27 16.60 -15.97
CA ILE A 28 -8.23 15.59 -14.93
C ILE A 28 -8.70 14.29 -15.59
N TYR A 29 -7.82 13.30 -15.63
CA TYR A 29 -8.11 11.98 -16.18
C TYR A 29 -8.13 10.96 -15.05
N ASN A 30 -9.25 10.29 -14.88
CA ASN A 30 -9.35 9.15 -13.99
C ASN A 30 -8.65 7.93 -14.61
N ARG A 31 -7.83 7.24 -13.80
CA ARG A 31 -7.07 6.07 -14.24
C ARG A 31 -7.96 4.96 -14.80
N ILE A 32 -9.09 4.68 -14.15
CA ILE A 32 -10.00 3.60 -14.55
C ILE A 32 -10.96 4.06 -15.64
N THR A 33 -11.73 5.11 -15.37
CA THR A 33 -12.85 5.51 -16.24
C THR A 33 -12.35 6.10 -17.56
N ASP A 34 -11.33 6.97 -17.51
CA ASP A 34 -10.88 7.69 -18.70
C ASP A 34 -9.71 6.98 -19.38
N LEU A 35 -8.78 6.44 -18.60
CA LEU A 35 -7.53 5.86 -19.12
C LEU A 35 -7.53 4.34 -19.20
N GLN A 36 -8.51 3.67 -18.58
CA GLN A 36 -8.67 2.21 -18.54
C GLN A 36 -7.42 1.45 -18.09
N THR A 37 -6.64 2.03 -17.17
CA THR A 37 -5.43 1.41 -16.66
C THR A 37 -5.08 1.87 -15.26
N ILE A 38 -4.58 0.95 -14.44
CA ILE A 38 -3.93 1.26 -13.16
C ILE A 38 -2.40 1.35 -13.29
N GLU A 39 -1.88 1.08 -14.49
CA GLU A 39 -0.46 1.11 -14.80
C GLU A 39 0.02 2.52 -15.18
N SER A 40 1.33 2.65 -15.41
CA SER A 40 2.01 3.87 -15.84
C SER A 40 1.43 4.28 -17.17
N ILE A 41 1.16 5.58 -17.30
CA ILE A 41 0.84 6.16 -18.59
C ILE A 41 1.97 7.05 -19.12
N SER A 42 3.21 6.82 -18.68
CA SER A 42 4.36 7.53 -19.24
C SER A 42 4.38 7.35 -20.77
N PHE A 43 4.50 8.47 -21.48
CA PHE A 43 4.44 8.59 -22.94
C PHE A 43 3.08 8.27 -23.58
N LYS A 44 1.99 8.24 -22.81
CA LYS A 44 0.63 8.05 -23.35
C LYS A 44 0.10 9.34 -23.97
N THR A 45 -0.51 9.22 -25.15
CA THR A 45 -1.29 10.30 -25.78
C THR A 45 -2.71 10.33 -25.21
N VAL A 46 -3.17 11.52 -24.82
CA VAL A 46 -4.53 11.79 -24.35
C VAL A 46 -5.15 12.95 -25.13
N GLU A 47 -6.46 13.11 -25.04
CA GLU A 47 -7.20 14.19 -25.68
C GLU A 47 -7.65 15.23 -24.65
N CYS A 48 -7.51 16.52 -24.98
CA CYS A 48 -7.97 17.58 -24.09
C CYS A 48 -9.49 17.69 -24.06
N ASN A 49 -10.09 17.68 -22.86
CA ASN A 49 -11.54 17.75 -22.65
C ASN A 49 -12.18 19.08 -23.09
N LYS A 50 -11.38 20.10 -23.45
CA LYS A 50 -11.86 21.43 -23.85
C LYS A 50 -11.66 21.73 -25.32
N CYS A 51 -10.47 21.50 -25.85
CA CYS A 51 -10.14 21.84 -27.25
C CYS A 51 -10.00 20.62 -28.16
N ASN A 52 -10.19 19.41 -27.64
CA ASN A 52 -10.13 18.12 -28.36
C ASN A 52 -8.80 17.86 -29.10
N LEU A 53 -7.76 18.65 -28.81
CA LEU A 53 -6.42 18.41 -29.33
C LEU A 53 -5.72 17.35 -28.50
N LYS A 54 -5.01 16.46 -29.18
CA LYS A 54 -4.22 15.38 -28.58
C LYS A 54 -2.86 15.86 -28.12
N PHE A 55 -2.43 15.42 -26.94
CA PHE A 55 -1.13 15.75 -26.35
C PHE A 55 -0.56 14.56 -25.56
N ASN A 56 0.74 14.55 -25.31
CA ASN A 56 1.43 13.47 -24.61
C ASN A 56 1.58 13.77 -23.12
N ILE A 57 1.42 12.75 -22.26
CA ILE A 57 1.74 12.82 -20.83
C ILE A 57 3.00 12.01 -20.57
N ASN A 58 3.90 12.49 -19.71
CA ASN A 58 5.11 11.79 -19.31
C ASN A 58 5.45 12.03 -17.83
N GLY A 59 6.19 11.10 -17.22
CA GLY A 59 6.67 11.19 -15.85
C GLY A 59 5.85 10.42 -14.81
N ASP A 60 4.91 9.58 -15.25
CA ASP A 60 4.14 8.71 -14.35
C ASP A 60 5.00 7.51 -13.92
N SER A 61 5.56 7.56 -12.71
CA SER A 61 6.28 6.43 -12.13
C SER A 61 5.35 5.60 -11.24
N ILE A 62 5.12 4.32 -11.59
CA ILE A 62 4.29 3.42 -10.78
C ILE A 62 5.05 2.96 -9.54
N GLY A 63 4.49 3.30 -8.37
CA GLY A 63 4.78 2.65 -7.10
C GLY A 63 3.67 1.67 -6.70
N GLU A 64 3.86 0.96 -5.60
CA GLU A 64 2.78 0.17 -5.01
C GLU A 64 1.67 1.10 -4.47
N ALA A 65 0.43 0.60 -4.40
CA ALA A 65 -0.74 1.42 -4.03
C ALA A 65 -0.56 2.20 -2.71
N TYR A 66 0.08 1.60 -1.69
CA TYR A 66 0.35 2.26 -0.42
C TYR A 66 1.30 3.46 -0.55
N GLU A 67 2.22 3.46 -1.52
CA GLU A 67 3.16 4.58 -1.76
C GLU A 67 2.40 5.77 -2.34
N TYR A 68 1.53 5.52 -3.31
CA TYR A 68 0.68 6.55 -3.90
C TYR A 68 -0.20 7.25 -2.87
N LEU A 69 -0.84 6.48 -1.97
CA LEU A 69 -1.65 7.09 -0.91
C LEU A 69 -0.83 7.98 0.03
N ILE A 70 0.44 7.64 0.29
CA ILE A 70 1.34 8.48 1.08
C ILE A 70 1.71 9.75 0.32
N TYR A 71 1.97 9.67 -0.99
CA TYR A 71 2.33 10.84 -1.80
C TYR A 71 1.14 11.78 -2.04
N ASP A 72 -0.06 11.24 -2.23
CA ASP A 72 -1.30 12.01 -2.42
C ASP A 72 -1.60 12.91 -1.22
N VAL A 73 -1.16 12.51 -0.02
CA VAL A 73 -1.34 13.30 1.21
C VAL A 73 -0.69 14.68 1.09
N TYR A 74 0.39 14.86 0.33
CA TYR A 74 1.01 16.18 0.16
C TYR A 74 0.08 17.15 -0.56
N LEU A 75 -0.54 16.72 -1.66
CA LEU A 75 -1.51 17.53 -2.40
C LEU A 75 -2.76 17.82 -1.55
N ILE A 76 -3.23 16.83 -0.81
CA ILE A 76 -4.42 16.96 0.06
C ILE A 76 -4.12 17.90 1.24
N LYS A 77 -2.90 17.86 1.78
CA LYS A 77 -2.43 18.76 2.85
C LYS A 77 -2.39 20.20 2.37
N GLU A 78 -1.89 20.48 1.16
CA GLU A 78 -1.90 21.82 0.55
C GLU A 78 -3.31 22.40 0.45
N GLN A 79 -4.30 21.55 0.20
CA GLN A 79 -5.73 21.92 0.15
C GLN A 79 -6.37 22.07 1.54
N LYS A 80 -5.60 21.91 2.64
CA LYS A 80 -6.07 21.91 4.03
C LYS A 80 -7.14 20.85 4.32
N ARG A 81 -7.14 19.75 3.56
CA ARG A 81 -8.11 18.65 3.67
C ARG A 81 -7.64 17.57 4.65
N TYR A 82 -7.36 17.97 5.89
CA TYR A 82 -6.65 17.17 6.89
C TYR A 82 -7.33 15.84 7.27
N MET A 83 -8.66 15.79 7.28
CA MET A 83 -9.37 14.52 7.48
C MET A 83 -8.97 13.49 6.43
N TYR A 84 -8.92 13.88 5.16
CA TYR A 84 -8.53 13.00 4.06
C TYR A 84 -7.05 12.60 4.12
N CYS A 85 -6.17 13.43 4.68
CA CYS A 85 -4.80 13.04 4.97
C CYS A 85 -4.77 11.83 5.92
N ILE A 86 -5.51 11.89 7.03
CA ILE A 86 -5.56 10.78 8.00
C ILE A 86 -6.16 9.51 7.37
N LEU A 87 -7.21 9.64 6.58
CA LEU A 87 -7.81 8.50 5.87
C LEU A 87 -6.79 7.80 4.96
N ASN A 88 -6.08 8.57 4.13
CA ASN A 88 -5.08 8.02 3.21
C ASN A 88 -3.88 7.39 3.94
N LEU A 89 -3.42 8.00 5.03
CA LEU A 89 -2.31 7.45 5.81
C LEU A 89 -2.69 6.14 6.52
N ALA A 90 -3.91 6.05 7.06
CA ALA A 90 -4.41 4.80 7.64
C ALA A 90 -4.58 3.71 6.59
N GLN A 91 -5.15 4.05 5.43
CA GLN A 91 -5.29 3.12 4.30
C GLN A 91 -3.93 2.67 3.77
N ALA A 92 -2.94 3.56 3.70
CA ALA A 92 -1.58 3.23 3.27
C ALA A 92 -0.93 2.19 4.20
N LEU A 93 -1.12 2.31 5.53
CA LEU A 93 -0.63 1.30 6.48
C LEU A 93 -1.31 -0.05 6.24
N GLU A 94 -2.63 -0.08 6.09
CA GLU A 94 -3.38 -1.32 5.82
C GLU A 94 -2.93 -1.99 4.52
N LEU A 95 -2.81 -1.22 3.43
CA LEU A 95 -2.32 -1.72 2.15
C LEU A 95 -0.87 -2.21 2.23
N PHE A 96 0.01 -1.51 2.95
CA PHE A 96 1.38 -1.95 3.15
C PHE A 96 1.45 -3.27 3.92
N LEU A 97 0.67 -3.43 5.00
CA LEU A 97 0.62 -4.67 5.77
C LEU A 97 0.09 -5.82 4.91
N PHE A 98 -1.02 -5.62 4.20
CA PHE A 98 -1.57 -6.63 3.30
C PHE A 98 -0.59 -7.01 2.20
N TYR A 99 0.08 -6.02 1.60
CA TYR A 99 1.12 -6.26 0.60
C TYR A 99 2.30 -7.06 1.14
N SER A 100 2.73 -6.77 2.38
CA SER A 100 3.81 -7.47 3.06
C SER A 100 3.44 -8.93 3.37
N ILE A 101 2.18 -9.18 3.70
CA ILE A 101 1.61 -10.53 3.90
C ILE A 101 1.59 -11.29 2.57
N LYS A 102 1.05 -10.68 1.50
CA LYS A 102 1.07 -11.25 0.14
C LYS A 102 2.50 -11.55 -0.32
N THR A 103 3.44 -10.69 0.02
CA THR A 103 4.85 -10.90 -0.29
C THR A 103 5.38 -12.18 0.36
N LYS A 104 5.10 -12.43 1.63
CA LYS A 104 5.56 -13.66 2.31
C LYS A 104 4.82 -14.92 1.88
N LEU A 105 3.51 -14.85 1.67
CA LEU A 105 2.68 -16.03 1.44
C LEU A 105 2.51 -16.40 -0.03
N LEU A 106 2.71 -15.46 -0.96
CA LEU A 106 2.47 -15.67 -2.38
C LEU A 106 3.71 -15.33 -3.22
N PHE A 107 4.19 -14.08 -3.18
CA PHE A 107 5.21 -13.64 -4.14
C PHE A 107 6.60 -14.26 -3.90
N LEU A 108 7.06 -14.34 -2.65
CA LEU A 108 8.32 -15.02 -2.34
C LEU A 108 8.25 -16.52 -2.64
N PRO A 109 7.23 -17.27 -2.17
CA PRO A 109 7.03 -18.66 -2.55
C PRO A 109 6.99 -18.90 -4.06
N TYR A 110 6.35 -18.01 -4.83
CA TYR A 110 6.34 -18.10 -6.29
C TYR A 110 7.73 -17.86 -6.89
N LYS A 111 8.44 -16.83 -6.41
CA LYS A 111 9.80 -16.50 -6.85
C LYS A 111 10.78 -17.65 -6.56
N THR A 112 10.66 -18.34 -5.43
CA THR A 112 11.54 -19.44 -5.02
C THR A 112 11.11 -20.80 -5.54
N ARG A 113 10.15 -20.86 -6.48
CA ARG A 113 9.60 -22.11 -7.02
C ARG A 113 8.98 -23.05 -5.98
N LEU A 114 8.47 -22.52 -4.87
CA LEU A 114 7.61 -23.27 -3.97
C LEU A 114 6.17 -23.32 -4.52
N ILE A 115 5.69 -22.20 -5.06
CA ILE A 115 4.46 -22.14 -5.86
C ILE A 115 4.88 -22.18 -7.33
N ASN A 116 4.62 -23.31 -8.00
CA ASN A 116 5.14 -23.53 -9.34
C ASN A 116 4.12 -23.41 -10.47
N THR A 117 2.86 -23.70 -10.18
CA THR A 117 1.81 -23.70 -11.17
C THR A 117 0.99 -22.42 -11.12
N GLN A 118 0.44 -22.01 -12.26
CA GLN A 118 -0.52 -20.92 -12.29
C GLN A 118 -1.76 -21.22 -11.43
N SER A 119 -2.16 -22.49 -11.38
CA SER A 119 -3.27 -22.97 -10.55
C SER A 119 -3.02 -22.71 -9.06
N ASP A 120 -1.83 -23.07 -8.56
CA ASP A 120 -1.44 -22.85 -7.17
C ASP A 120 -1.35 -21.35 -6.84
N PHE A 121 -0.76 -20.56 -7.74
CA PHE A 121 -0.68 -19.11 -7.56
C PHE A 121 -2.08 -18.49 -7.45
N ASN A 122 -2.97 -18.85 -8.38
CA ASN A 122 -4.34 -18.38 -8.39
C ASN A 122 -5.09 -18.82 -7.13
N LEU A 123 -4.93 -20.07 -6.71
CA LEU A 123 -5.55 -20.62 -5.50
C LEU A 123 -5.12 -19.85 -4.25
N ILE A 124 -3.81 -19.67 -4.03
CA ILE A 124 -3.30 -18.92 -2.86
C ILE A 124 -3.73 -17.45 -2.93
N SER A 125 -3.72 -16.84 -4.11
CA SER A 125 -4.21 -15.47 -4.31
C SER A 125 -5.70 -15.35 -3.94
N SER A 126 -6.54 -16.29 -4.35
CA SER A 126 -7.97 -16.30 -3.99
C SER A 126 -8.17 -16.50 -2.49
N LEU A 127 -7.45 -17.44 -1.86
CA LEU A 127 -7.51 -17.65 -0.41
C LEU A 127 -7.10 -16.41 0.39
N LEU A 128 -6.09 -15.67 -0.08
CA LEU A 128 -5.69 -14.40 0.53
C LEU A 128 -6.81 -13.35 0.43
N SER A 129 -7.42 -13.20 -0.74
CA SER A 129 -8.53 -12.27 -0.94
C SER A 129 -9.74 -12.64 -0.08
N GLU A 130 -10.22 -13.88 -0.17
CA GLU A 130 -11.42 -14.35 0.55
C GLU A 130 -11.29 -14.21 2.08
N ASN A 131 -10.10 -14.49 2.62
CA ASN A 131 -9.91 -14.51 4.07
C ASN A 131 -9.54 -13.14 4.65
N MET A 132 -8.90 -12.26 3.88
CA MET A 132 -8.29 -11.03 4.43
C MET A 132 -8.89 -9.74 3.89
N GLU A 133 -9.75 -9.76 2.87
CA GLU A 133 -10.37 -8.54 2.31
C GLU A 133 -11.14 -7.73 3.36
N LYS A 134 -11.71 -8.39 4.37
CA LYS A 134 -12.44 -7.75 5.48
C LYS A 134 -11.55 -7.34 6.65
N TYR A 135 -10.25 -7.61 6.60
CA TYR A 135 -9.35 -7.33 7.70
C TYR A 135 -8.86 -5.88 7.64
N THR A 136 -9.01 -5.20 8.77
CA THR A 136 -8.51 -3.84 8.98
C THR A 136 -7.16 -3.87 9.69
N PHE A 137 -6.60 -2.71 9.98
CA PHE A 137 -5.27 -2.53 10.54
C PHE A 137 -4.89 -3.52 11.66
N SER A 138 -5.73 -3.70 12.69
CA SER A 138 -5.36 -4.53 13.84
C SER A 138 -5.16 -6.01 13.46
N HIS A 139 -6.06 -6.56 12.64
CA HIS A 139 -5.95 -7.94 12.17
C HIS A 139 -4.75 -8.11 11.24
N LEU A 140 -4.57 -7.20 10.29
CA LEU A 140 -3.44 -7.22 9.36
C LEU A 140 -2.11 -7.09 10.09
N ARG A 141 -2.02 -6.21 11.10
CA ARG A 141 -0.81 -6.03 11.92
C ARG A 141 -0.46 -7.31 12.67
N ASN A 142 -1.43 -7.98 13.27
CA ASN A 142 -1.19 -9.21 14.01
C ASN A 142 -0.69 -10.34 13.08
N ILE A 143 -1.29 -10.49 11.89
CA ILE A 143 -0.83 -11.47 10.89
C ILE A 143 0.57 -11.11 10.39
N PHE A 144 0.84 -9.82 10.14
CA PHE A 144 2.16 -9.34 9.76
C PHE A 144 3.21 -9.68 10.83
N PHE A 145 2.94 -9.39 12.11
CA PHE A 145 3.88 -9.72 13.17
C PHE A 145 4.11 -11.21 13.30
N ASP A 146 3.07 -12.03 13.19
CA ASP A 146 3.23 -13.48 13.24
C ASP A 146 4.12 -14.00 12.11
N LEU A 147 3.91 -13.54 10.87
CA LEU A 147 4.73 -13.96 9.72
C LEU A 147 6.19 -13.53 9.82
N TYR A 148 6.46 -12.35 10.35
CA TYR A 148 7.81 -11.76 10.34
C TYR A 148 8.60 -11.97 11.64
N ILE A 149 7.94 -12.26 12.77
CA ILE A 149 8.58 -12.54 14.07
C ILE A 149 8.69 -14.03 14.30
N ASN A 150 7.58 -14.77 14.18
CA ASN A 150 7.54 -16.19 14.57
C ASN A 150 8.19 -17.10 13.52
N GLN A 151 8.51 -16.57 12.33
CA GLN A 151 9.23 -17.26 11.25
C GLN A 151 8.73 -18.70 11.00
N ASN A 152 7.41 -18.92 11.13
CA ASN A 152 6.83 -20.22 10.84
C ASN A 152 7.31 -20.68 9.46
N SER A 153 7.81 -21.91 9.37
CA SER A 153 8.44 -22.44 8.17
C SER A 153 7.40 -22.62 7.06
N LEU A 154 7.19 -21.58 6.26
CA LEU A 154 6.43 -21.62 5.00
C LEU A 154 7.27 -22.31 3.91
N GLN A 155 7.74 -23.53 4.21
CA GLN A 155 8.66 -24.31 3.38
C GLN A 155 7.94 -25.21 2.37
N THR A 156 6.63 -25.40 2.52
CA THR A 156 5.79 -26.16 1.58
C THR A 156 4.51 -25.38 1.27
N ILE A 157 3.85 -25.75 0.17
CA ILE A 157 2.59 -25.09 -0.21
C ILE A 157 1.46 -25.48 0.75
N GLU A 158 1.51 -26.69 1.30
CA GLU A 158 0.61 -27.17 2.35
C GLU A 158 0.72 -26.30 3.60
N ASN A 159 1.93 -25.91 4.01
CA ASN A 159 2.13 -25.02 5.16
C ASN A 159 1.53 -23.63 4.89
N VAL A 160 1.66 -23.10 3.67
CA VAL A 160 1.02 -21.84 3.27
C VAL A 160 -0.51 -21.97 3.32
N LYS A 161 -1.07 -23.07 2.77
CA LYS A 161 -2.51 -23.34 2.80
C LYS A 161 -3.04 -23.48 4.23
N GLN A 162 -2.32 -24.21 5.08
CA GLN A 162 -2.67 -24.40 6.49
C GLN A 162 -2.60 -23.09 7.28
N TYR A 163 -1.63 -22.23 6.98
CA TYR A 163 -1.56 -20.90 7.56
C TYR A 163 -2.77 -20.05 7.17
N LEU A 164 -3.18 -20.14 5.92
CA LEU A 164 -4.36 -19.46 5.37
C LEU A 164 -5.70 -20.08 5.77
N ASP A 165 -5.70 -21.21 6.49
CA ASP A 165 -6.93 -21.77 7.04
C ASP A 165 -7.60 -20.78 8.00
N LYS A 166 -8.94 -20.74 7.98
CA LYS A 166 -9.72 -19.80 8.78
C LYS A 166 -9.44 -19.96 10.27
N ASN A 167 -9.23 -21.18 10.77
CA ASN A 167 -8.96 -21.39 12.19
C ASN A 167 -7.59 -20.85 12.58
N SER A 168 -6.57 -21.08 11.74
CA SER A 168 -5.22 -20.53 11.92
C SER A 168 -5.25 -19.00 11.94
N LEU A 169 -5.87 -18.38 10.95
CA LEU A 169 -5.98 -16.92 10.86
C LEU A 169 -6.82 -16.34 12.01
N ASN A 170 -7.87 -17.01 12.45
CA ASN A 170 -8.69 -16.57 13.58
C ASN A 170 -7.89 -16.51 14.88
N LYS A 171 -6.99 -17.48 15.11
CA LYS A 171 -6.10 -17.49 16.28
C LYS A 171 -5.15 -16.30 16.25
N VAL A 172 -4.49 -16.06 15.11
CA VAL A 172 -3.48 -15.00 14.98
C VAL A 172 -4.12 -13.61 15.02
N LYS A 173 -5.21 -13.39 14.27
CA LYS A 173 -5.81 -12.04 14.18
C LYS A 173 -6.39 -11.55 15.51
N SER A 174 -6.77 -12.45 16.41
CA SER A 174 -7.36 -12.15 17.71
C SER A 174 -6.35 -11.97 18.84
N ILE A 175 -5.04 -12.09 18.55
CA ILE A 175 -3.98 -11.85 19.54
C ILE A 175 -4.08 -10.42 20.10
N ASP A 176 -4.07 -10.31 21.42
CA ASP A 176 -4.01 -9.02 22.12
C ASP A 176 -2.72 -8.27 21.75
N ILE A 177 -2.83 -6.97 21.53
CA ILE A 177 -1.71 -6.08 21.23
C ILE A 177 -0.57 -6.21 22.25
N GLN A 178 -0.88 -6.41 23.54
CA GLN A 178 0.12 -6.49 24.60
C GLN A 178 1.05 -7.70 24.44
N ASN A 179 0.54 -8.79 23.85
CA ASN A 179 1.28 -10.04 23.67
C ASN A 179 2.40 -9.92 22.62
N TRP A 180 2.42 -8.87 21.80
CA TRP A 180 3.50 -8.63 20.84
C TRP A 180 4.73 -7.93 21.43
N SER A 181 4.61 -7.33 22.62
CA SER A 181 5.70 -6.54 23.21
C SER A 181 6.95 -7.39 23.48
N SER A 182 6.77 -8.58 24.09
CA SER A 182 7.88 -9.48 24.39
C SER A 182 8.53 -10.07 23.12
N PRO A 183 7.76 -10.64 22.15
CA PRO A 183 8.33 -11.10 20.87
C PRO A 183 9.09 -10.01 20.11
N ILE A 184 8.59 -8.78 20.07
CA ILE A 184 9.27 -7.66 19.41
C ILE A 184 10.59 -7.32 20.12
N ASN A 185 10.59 -7.30 21.45
CA ASN A 185 11.80 -7.01 22.23
C ASN A 185 12.93 -8.02 22.01
N ASN A 186 12.59 -9.26 21.64
CA ASN A 186 13.55 -10.32 21.35
C ASN A 186 14.15 -10.23 19.92
N ILE A 187 13.69 -9.30 19.07
CA ILE A 187 14.30 -9.07 17.75
C ILE A 187 15.71 -8.51 17.95
N GLU A 188 16.74 -9.23 17.49
CA GLU A 188 18.15 -8.84 17.65
C GLU A 188 18.46 -7.51 16.97
N ASN A 189 17.98 -7.31 15.74
CA ASN A 189 18.22 -6.10 14.97
C ASN A 189 17.47 -4.91 15.59
N GLN A 190 18.20 -4.04 16.28
CA GLN A 190 17.64 -2.87 16.96
C GLN A 190 16.82 -1.97 16.04
N ARG A 191 17.28 -1.71 14.81
CA ARG A 191 16.56 -0.84 13.86
C ARG A 191 15.22 -1.46 13.46
N LEU A 192 15.19 -2.78 13.26
CA LEU A 192 13.96 -3.50 12.95
C LEU A 192 13.01 -3.53 14.15
N ARG A 193 13.54 -3.82 15.34
CA ARG A 193 12.81 -3.78 16.61
C ARG A 193 12.13 -2.43 16.82
N ASP A 194 12.85 -1.33 16.65
CA ASP A 194 12.32 0.03 16.80
C ASP A 194 11.16 0.30 15.82
N LEU A 195 11.25 -0.19 14.59
CA LEU A 195 10.18 -0.05 13.58
C LEU A 195 8.96 -0.90 13.93
N PHE A 196 9.15 -2.12 14.43
CA PHE A 196 8.05 -2.97 14.90
C PHE A 196 7.36 -2.35 16.12
N CYS A 197 8.12 -1.79 17.06
CA CYS A 197 7.59 -1.02 18.18
C CYS A 197 6.78 0.21 17.70
N LYS A 198 7.26 0.94 16.70
CA LYS A 198 6.51 2.07 16.10
C LYS A 198 5.21 1.61 15.46
N LEU A 199 5.24 0.53 14.69
CA LEU A 199 4.03 -0.05 14.09
C LEU A 199 3.06 -0.60 15.14
N LEU A 200 3.56 -1.17 16.24
CA LEU A 200 2.71 -1.63 17.36
C LEU A 200 1.95 -0.47 17.98
N ASN A 201 2.65 0.65 18.20
CA ASN A 201 2.16 1.80 18.97
C ASN A 201 1.54 2.93 18.14
N THR A 202 1.44 2.77 16.82
CA THR A 202 0.92 3.84 15.96
C THR A 202 -0.52 4.19 16.30
N LYS A 203 -0.84 5.49 16.29
CA LYS A 203 -2.18 6.00 16.57
C LYS A 203 -2.96 6.40 15.32
N VAL A 204 -2.35 6.30 14.14
CA VAL A 204 -2.98 6.67 12.86
C VAL A 204 -4.33 5.96 12.64
N PRO A 205 -4.47 4.64 12.87
CA PRO A 205 -5.76 3.96 12.70
C PRO A 205 -6.82 4.40 13.72
N ASN A 206 -6.39 4.72 14.95
CA ASN A 206 -7.29 5.24 15.98
C ASN A 206 -7.81 6.63 15.62
N LEU A 207 -6.93 7.49 15.10
CA LEU A 207 -7.30 8.82 14.62
C LEU A 207 -8.26 8.72 13.42
N ARG A 208 -8.05 7.77 12.50
CA ARG A 208 -9.01 7.48 11.41
C ARG A 208 -10.40 7.17 11.97
N ASN A 209 -10.50 6.36 13.02
CA ASN A 209 -11.79 6.03 13.63
C ASN A 209 -12.48 7.25 14.27
N GLN A 210 -11.70 8.18 14.84
CA GLN A 210 -12.22 9.44 15.39
C GLN A 210 -12.73 10.39 14.29
N VAL A 211 -12.03 10.43 13.16
CA VAL A 211 -12.40 11.21 11.97
C VAL A 211 -13.67 10.66 11.31
N VAL A 212 -13.79 9.34 11.14
CA VAL A 212 -14.88 8.70 10.36
C VAL A 212 -16.14 8.46 11.18
N HIS A 213 -16.02 7.99 12.43
CA HIS A 213 -17.18 7.41 13.13
C HIS A 213 -17.80 8.36 14.16
N LYS A 214 -17.15 8.51 15.32
CA LYS A 214 -17.87 8.94 16.55
C LYS A 214 -17.81 10.42 16.87
N TYR A 215 -16.82 11.16 16.36
CA TYR A 215 -16.51 12.49 16.88
C TYR A 215 -16.48 13.58 15.81
N SER A 216 -16.63 13.21 14.52
CA SER A 216 -16.39 14.12 13.40
C SER A 216 -15.10 14.93 13.60
N TYR A 217 -14.07 14.26 14.14
CA TYR A 217 -12.88 14.92 14.61
C TYR A 217 -12.20 15.65 13.45
N ARG A 218 -11.71 16.86 13.72
CA ARG A 218 -11.06 17.73 12.73
C ARG A 218 -9.57 17.83 13.09
N PRO A 219 -8.71 17.02 12.45
CA PRO A 219 -7.28 17.04 12.77
C PRO A 219 -6.67 18.39 12.45
N SER A 220 -5.70 18.80 13.27
CA SER A 220 -4.84 19.94 13.02
C SER A 220 -3.74 19.62 12.00
N LEU A 221 -3.09 20.66 11.46
CA LEU A 221 -1.92 20.49 10.58
C LEU A 221 -0.78 19.73 11.30
N SER A 222 -0.53 20.06 12.58
CA SER A 222 0.53 19.43 13.38
C SER A 222 0.30 17.92 13.53
N GLU A 223 -0.94 17.50 13.77
CA GLU A 223 -1.28 16.07 13.85
C GLU A 223 -1.08 15.38 12.50
N VAL A 224 -1.51 16.01 11.40
CA VAL A 224 -1.29 15.47 10.05
C VAL A 224 0.20 15.33 9.76
N GLU A 225 1.02 16.32 10.07
CA GLU A 225 2.46 16.27 9.82
C GLU A 225 3.16 15.18 10.63
N LYS A 226 2.75 15.00 11.88
CA LYS A 226 3.20 13.88 12.72
C LYS A 226 2.81 12.54 12.10
N CYS A 227 1.56 12.37 11.69
CA CYS A 227 1.10 11.14 11.04
C CYS A 227 1.81 10.88 9.71
N ILE A 228 2.09 11.90 8.90
CA ILE A 228 2.87 11.76 7.65
C ILE A 228 4.26 11.22 7.97
N SER A 229 4.96 11.86 8.91
CA SER A 229 6.31 11.49 9.30
C SER A 229 6.35 10.05 9.82
N GLU A 230 5.44 9.71 10.74
CA GLU A 230 5.33 8.39 11.36
C GLU A 230 5.03 7.29 10.31
N THR A 231 4.00 7.48 9.48
CA THR A 231 3.63 6.49 8.45
C THR A 231 4.76 6.30 7.43
N ARG A 232 5.42 7.38 6.97
CA ARG A 232 6.55 7.28 6.05
C ARG A 232 7.72 6.52 6.65
N ASP A 233 8.07 6.84 7.89
CA ASP A 233 9.17 6.18 8.60
C ASP A 233 8.88 4.68 8.77
N ILE A 234 7.67 4.32 9.20
CA ILE A 234 7.24 2.92 9.33
C ILE A 234 7.28 2.22 7.98
N VAL A 235 6.52 2.69 7.00
CA VAL A 235 6.29 1.98 5.72
C VAL A 235 7.58 1.84 4.93
N PHE A 236 8.29 2.95 4.66
CA PHE A 236 9.45 2.90 3.78
C PHE A 236 10.64 2.21 4.43
N ARG A 237 10.85 2.37 5.75
CA ARG A 237 11.96 1.68 6.41
C ARG A 237 11.67 0.22 6.67
N LEU A 238 10.45 -0.17 7.02
CA LEU A 238 10.09 -1.59 7.10
C LEU A 238 10.23 -2.25 5.74
N ARG A 239 9.73 -1.63 4.66
CA ARG A 239 9.92 -2.13 3.29
C ARG A 239 11.40 -2.41 2.99
N ASN A 240 12.28 -1.46 3.31
CA ASN A 240 13.71 -1.58 3.06
C ASN A 240 14.36 -2.67 3.93
N HIS A 241 14.10 -2.68 5.25
CA HIS A 241 14.69 -3.64 6.18
C HIS A 241 14.21 -5.08 5.92
N LEU A 242 12.95 -5.24 5.53
CA LEU A 242 12.35 -6.53 5.18
C LEU A 242 12.61 -6.93 3.72
N GLN A 243 13.31 -6.07 2.96
CA GLN A 243 13.64 -6.25 1.54
C GLN A 243 12.41 -6.51 0.66
N ILE A 244 11.28 -5.92 1.00
CA ILE A 244 10.04 -6.04 0.25
C ILE A 244 10.20 -5.23 -1.05
N LYS A 245 10.22 -5.94 -2.18
CA LYS A 245 10.28 -5.36 -3.53
C LYS A 245 8.89 -5.17 -4.12
N ASN A 246 8.83 -4.51 -5.28
CA ASN A 246 7.58 -4.31 -6.03
C ASN A 246 7.11 -5.63 -6.68
N HIS A 247 5.83 -5.72 -7.03
CA HIS A 247 5.24 -6.96 -7.54
C HIS A 247 5.91 -7.41 -8.85
N SER A 248 6.23 -6.44 -9.71
CA SER A 248 6.94 -6.63 -10.97
C SER A 248 8.30 -7.29 -10.77
N PHE A 249 9.00 -7.02 -9.66
CA PHE A 249 10.27 -7.66 -9.36
C PHE A 249 10.11 -9.17 -9.13
N TYR A 250 9.06 -9.60 -8.42
CA TYR A 250 8.83 -11.01 -8.12
C TYR A 250 8.35 -11.81 -9.34
N ILE A 251 7.56 -11.18 -10.20
CA ILE A 251 7.08 -11.80 -11.44
C ILE A 251 8.23 -11.91 -12.46
N ASN A 252 9.01 -10.84 -12.64
CA ASN A 252 10.01 -10.79 -13.70
C ASN A 252 11.36 -11.46 -13.36
N ASN A 253 11.67 -11.68 -12.07
CA ASN A 253 12.95 -12.25 -11.63
C ASN A 253 12.75 -13.57 -10.88
N ARG A 254 11.99 -14.48 -11.48
CA ARG A 254 11.82 -15.85 -10.96
C ARG A 254 13.12 -16.62 -11.13
N ILE A 255 13.65 -17.17 -10.02
CA ILE A 255 14.91 -17.94 -10.00
C ILE A 255 14.59 -19.41 -10.21
#